data_AF-A0A066WJ73-F1
#
_entry.id   AF-A0A066WJ73-F1
#
_cell.length_a   1.000
_cell.length_b   1.000
_cell.length_c   1.000
_cell.angle_alpha   90.00
_cell.angle_beta   90.00
_cell.angle_gamma   90.00
#
_symmetry.space_group_name_H-M   'P 1'
#
loop_
_entity.id
_entity.type
_entity.pdbx_description
1 polymer ?
#
loop_
_entity_poly.entity_id
_entity_poly.type
_entity_poly.pdbx_seq_one_letter_code
_entity_poly.pdbx_strand_id
1 'polypeptide(L)'
;MDTLNTTEKLNHEELFTLLKGFITEVIGEEFAEEMDITPESSFTKDLEMDSIEIVSFSEKIKAHFGDQIDFTGWLSSMDLDELINLDLRMIINYIYECQ
;
A
#
# COMPACT_ATOMS: atom_id res chain seq x y z
N MET A 1 30.73 2.12 -3.63
CA MET A 1 29.55 1.72 -4.40
C MET A 1 28.48 1.66 -3.34
N ASP A 2 27.58 2.63 -3.22
CA ASP A 2 26.66 3.06 -4.27
C ASP A 2 26.48 4.58 -4.30
N THR A 3 26.68 5.15 -5.48
CA THR A 3 26.23 6.49 -5.84
C THR A 3 24.83 6.35 -6.43
N LEU A 4 23.85 7.12 -5.94
CA LEU A 4 22.91 7.95 -6.73
C LEU A 4 21.72 8.34 -5.83
N ASN A 5 21.75 9.58 -5.33
CA ASN A 5 20.54 10.33 -5.07
C ASN A 5 20.00 10.77 -6.43
N THR A 6 18.86 10.22 -6.86
CA THR A 6 18.02 10.83 -7.90
C THR A 6 16.57 10.64 -7.49
N THR A 7 15.77 11.68 -7.67
CA THR A 7 14.31 11.67 -7.53
C THR A 7 13.72 10.76 -8.62
N GLU A 8 13.88 9.45 -8.49
CA GLU A 8 13.49 8.46 -9.49
C GLU A 8 12.24 7.71 -9.05
N LYS A 9 11.33 7.57 -10.01
CA LYS A 9 10.10 6.83 -9.96
C LYS A 9 10.37 5.44 -9.33
N LEU A 10 9.76 5.14 -8.19
CA LEU A 10 9.93 3.86 -7.50
C LEU A 10 9.43 2.73 -8.41
N ASN A 11 10.22 1.67 -8.56
CA ASN A 11 9.78 0.50 -9.30
C ASN A 11 8.82 -0.38 -8.46
N HIS A 12 8.22 -1.40 -9.06
CA HIS A 12 7.26 -2.29 -8.38
C HIS A 12 7.82 -2.97 -7.12
N GLU A 13 9.10 -3.37 -7.12
CA GLU A 13 9.73 -4.03 -5.96
C GLU A 13 9.97 -3.04 -4.82
N GLU A 14 10.39 -1.81 -5.15
CA GLU A 14 10.57 -0.73 -4.17
C GLU A 14 9.23 -0.30 -3.57
N LEU A 15 8.20 -0.15 -4.40
CA LEU A 15 6.84 0.15 -3.95
C LEU A 15 6.29 -0.97 -3.06
N PHE A 16 6.46 -2.23 -3.45
CA PHE A 16 6.05 -3.36 -2.63
C PHE A 16 6.74 -3.33 -1.26
N THR A 17 8.05 -3.12 -1.22
CA THR A 17 8.82 -3.06 0.04
C THR A 17 8.35 -1.91 0.93
N LEU A 18 8.11 -0.73 0.34
CA LEU A 18 7.60 0.44 1.04
C LEU A 18 6.20 0.19 1.63
N LEU A 19 5.27 -0.30 0.81
CA LEU A 19 3.90 -0.54 1.23
C LEU A 19 3.80 -1.68 2.24
N LYS A 20 4.63 -2.72 2.09
CA LYS A 20 4.77 -3.78 3.10
C LYS A 20 5.17 -3.18 4.45
N GLY A 21 6.12 -2.25 4.47
CA GLY A 21 6.47 -1.50 5.68
C GLY A 21 5.28 -0.78 6.30
N PHE A 22 4.48 -0.07 5.50
CA PHE A 22 3.28 0.60 6.00
C PHE A 22 2.23 -0.37 6.53
N ILE A 23 2.02 -1.50 5.87
CA ILE A 23 1.12 -2.56 6.34
C ILE A 23 1.61 -3.05 7.70
N THR A 24 2.88 -3.43 7.82
CA THR A 24 3.50 -3.88 9.06
C THR A 24 3.34 -2.88 10.19
N GLU A 25 3.50 -1.58 9.92
CA GLU A 25 3.28 -0.54 10.93
C GLU A 25 1.82 -0.39 11.36
N VAL A 26 0.86 -0.71 10.49
CA VAL A 26 -0.59 -0.59 10.77
C VAL A 26 -1.10 -1.81 11.53
N ILE A 27 -0.75 -3.01 11.07
CA ILE A 27 -1.24 -4.26 11.67
C ILE A 27 -0.40 -4.72 12.87
N GLY A 28 0.82 -4.19 13.01
CA GLY A 28 1.79 -4.60 14.03
C GLY A 28 2.85 -5.55 13.47
N GLU A 29 4.09 -5.39 13.93
CA GLU A 29 5.23 -6.20 13.48
C GLU A 29 5.04 -7.67 13.84
N GLU A 30 4.49 -7.95 15.02
CA GLU A 30 4.24 -9.32 15.49
C GLU A 30 3.24 -10.08 14.61
N PHE A 31 2.24 -9.40 14.05
CA PHE A 31 1.26 -10.01 13.15
C PHE A 31 1.83 -10.16 11.74
N ALA A 32 2.51 -9.12 11.25
CA ALA A 32 3.09 -9.14 9.91
C ALA A 32 4.17 -10.22 9.72
N GLU A 33 4.93 -10.56 10.76
CA GLU A 33 5.93 -11.64 10.73
C GLU A 33 5.29 -13.04 10.56
N GLU A 34 4.07 -13.23 11.06
CA GLU A 34 3.34 -14.50 10.93
C GLU A 34 2.61 -14.62 9.57
N MET A 35 2.53 -13.52 8.81
CA MET A 35 1.80 -13.43 7.55
C MET A 35 2.73 -13.45 6.33
N ASP A 36 2.36 -14.21 5.30
CA ASP A 36 3.06 -14.19 4.02
C ASP A 36 2.51 -13.07 3.12
N ILE A 37 2.98 -11.84 3.38
CA ILE A 37 2.58 -10.66 2.60
C ILE A 37 3.24 -10.72 1.22
N THR A 38 2.40 -10.86 0.19
CA THR A 38 2.75 -10.91 -1.24
C THR A 38 2.02 -9.80 -2.01
N PRO A 39 2.45 -9.44 -3.24
CA PRO A 39 1.73 -8.47 -4.06
C PRO A 39 0.26 -8.86 -4.32
N GLU A 40 -0.05 -10.15 -4.38
CA GLU A 40 -1.40 -10.66 -4.59
C GLU A 40 -2.24 -10.73 -3.29
N SER A 41 -1.67 -10.35 -2.14
CA SER A 41 -2.38 -10.40 -0.86
C SER A 41 -3.52 -9.38 -0.83
N SER A 42 -4.71 -9.90 -0.54
CA SER A 42 -5.93 -9.11 -0.34
C SER A 42 -5.91 -8.43 1.04
N PHE A 43 -6.25 -7.15 1.06
CA PHE A 43 -6.33 -6.38 2.31
C PHE A 43 -7.37 -6.92 3.28
N THR A 44 -8.51 -7.40 2.78
CA THR A 44 -9.62 -7.86 3.62
C THR A 44 -9.58 -9.35 3.90
N LYS A 45 -9.09 -10.17 2.96
CA LYS A 45 -9.11 -11.65 3.09
C LYS A 45 -7.81 -12.23 3.62
N ASP A 46 -6.68 -11.74 3.16
CA ASP A 46 -5.37 -12.29 3.51
C ASP A 46 -4.76 -11.51 4.67
N LEU A 47 -4.85 -10.17 4.62
CA LEU A 47 -4.34 -9.28 5.67
C LEU A 47 -5.34 -9.03 6.81
N GLU A 48 -6.59 -9.48 6.64
CA GLU A 48 -7.70 -9.30 7.60
C GLU A 48 -7.81 -7.87 8.16
N MET A 49 -7.47 -6.86 7.34
CA MET A 49 -7.48 -5.46 7.76
C MET A 49 -8.92 -4.96 7.85
N ASP A 50 -9.26 -4.41 9.01
CA ASP A 50 -10.52 -3.74 9.25
C ASP A 50 -10.55 -2.36 8.57
N SER A 51 -11.73 -1.72 8.56
CA SER A 51 -11.90 -0.41 7.91
C SER A 51 -11.00 0.69 8.51
N ILE A 52 -10.62 0.58 9.78
CA ILE A 52 -9.77 1.56 10.47
C ILE A 52 -8.32 1.44 9.99
N GLU A 53 -7.84 0.22 9.80
CA GLU A 53 -6.51 -0.14 9.34
C GLU A 53 -6.33 0.29 7.89
N ILE A 54 -7.34 0.06 7.04
CA ILE A 54 -7.35 0.53 5.66
C ILE A 54 -7.26 2.06 5.60
N VAL A 55 -8.03 2.77 6.43
CA VAL A 55 -7.94 4.25 6.53
C VAL A 55 -6.55 4.68 7.01
N SER A 56 -6.02 4.05 8.05
CA SER A 56 -4.68 4.36 8.60
C SER A 56 -3.57 4.11 7.58
N PHE A 57 -3.67 3.04 6.81
CA PHE A 57 -2.77 2.73 5.70
C PHE A 57 -2.86 3.79 4.59
N SER A 58 -4.08 4.21 4.23
CA SER A 58 -4.31 5.27 3.24
C SER A 58 -3.66 6.60 3.65
N GLU A 59 -3.72 6.94 4.94
CA GLU A 59 -3.09 8.13 5.50
C GLU A 59 -1.55 8.05 5.45
N LYS A 60 -0.96 6.87 5.70
CA LYS A 60 0.49 6.65 5.54
C LYS A 60 0.96 6.87 4.10
N ILE A 61 0.23 6.33 3.12
CA ILE A 61 0.53 6.56 1.69
C ILE A 61 0.48 8.06 1.38
N LYS A 62 -0.59 8.74 1.79
CA LYS A 62 -0.75 10.19 1.60
C LYS A 62 0.35 10.98 2.31
N ALA A 63 0.78 10.58 3.50
CA ALA A 63 1.87 11.25 4.22
C ALA A 63 3.23 11.08 3.52
N HIS A 64 3.46 9.93 2.87
CA HIS A 64 4.71 9.64 2.17
C HIS A 64 4.78 10.30 0.79
N PHE A 65 3.72 10.19 -0.01
CA PHE A 65 3.66 10.70 -1.38
C PHE A 65 3.07 12.12 -1.46
N GLY A 66 2.46 12.62 -0.39
CA GLY A 66 1.84 13.95 -0.36
C GLY A 66 0.68 14.08 -1.35
N ASP A 67 0.49 15.29 -1.86
CA ASP A 67 -0.59 15.61 -2.81
C ASP A 67 -0.31 15.11 -4.24
N GLN A 68 0.81 14.41 -4.47
CA GLN A 68 1.16 13.90 -5.80
C GLN A 68 0.26 12.72 -6.20
N ILE A 69 -0.25 11.96 -5.23
CA ILE A 69 -1.12 10.79 -5.42
C ILE A 69 -2.37 10.98 -4.56
N ASP A 70 -3.54 11.08 -5.18
CA ASP A 70 -4.83 11.14 -4.47
C ASP A 70 -5.33 9.73 -4.11
N PHE A 71 -4.56 9.05 -3.26
CA PHE A 71 -4.89 7.69 -2.83
C PHE A 71 -6.22 7.64 -2.06
N THR A 72 -6.50 8.65 -1.24
CA THR A 72 -7.76 8.75 -0.50
C THR A 72 -8.97 8.90 -1.42
N GLY A 73 -8.85 9.70 -2.49
CA GLY A 73 -9.89 9.85 -3.50
C GLY A 73 -10.08 8.58 -4.31
N TRP A 74 -8.98 7.93 -4.71
CA TRP A 74 -9.02 6.63 -5.40
C TRP A 74 -9.74 5.56 -4.57
N LEU A 75 -9.34 5.39 -3.31
CA LEU A 75 -9.96 4.42 -2.40
C LEU A 75 -11.45 4.72 -2.15
N SER A 76 -11.80 6.00 -1.99
CA SER A 76 -13.20 6.42 -1.78
C SER A 76 -14.07 6.28 -3.03
N SER A 77 -13.47 6.14 -4.21
CA SER A 77 -14.18 5.91 -5.46
C SER A 77 -14.53 4.45 -5.73
N MET A 78 -13.92 3.52 -4.98
CA MET A 78 -14.13 2.08 -5.14
C MET A 78 -15.47 1.64 -4.59
N ASP A 79 -16.13 0.72 -5.30
CA ASP A 79 -17.32 0.05 -4.80
C ASP A 79 -16.97 -1.01 -3.74
N LEU A 80 -17.98 -1.47 -2.97
CA LEU A 80 -17.81 -2.49 -1.94
C LEU A 80 -17.14 -3.76 -2.48
N ASP A 81 -17.57 -4.24 -3.65
CA ASP A 81 -17.01 -5.42 -4.30
C ASP A 81 -15.53 -5.23 -4.69
N GLU A 82 -15.14 -4.00 -5.06
CA GLU A 82 -13.76 -3.68 -5.39
C GLU A 82 -12.90 -3.59 -4.13
N LEU A 83 -13.42 -3.00 -3.04
CA LEU A 83 -12.74 -2.97 -1.73
C LEU A 83 -12.50 -4.38 -1.17
N ILE A 84 -13.48 -5.28 -1.31
CA ILE A 84 -13.34 -6.68 -0.88
C ILE A 84 -12.26 -7.42 -1.69
N ASN A 85 -12.06 -7.05 -2.95
CA ASN A 85 -11.05 -7.65 -3.81
C ASN A 85 -9.77 -6.80 -3.94
N LEU A 86 -9.63 -5.76 -3.10
CA LEU A 86 -8.46 -4.90 -3.09
C LEU A 86 -7.23 -5.72 -2.67
N ASP A 87 -6.24 -5.77 -3.55
CA ASP A 87 -4.93 -6.39 -3.32
C ASP A 87 -3.79 -5.37 -3.39
N LEU A 88 -2.63 -5.77 -2.87
CA LEU A 88 -1.45 -4.92 -2.80
C LEU A 88 -0.92 -4.53 -4.18
N ARG A 89 -1.05 -5.41 -5.17
CA ARG A 89 -0.63 -5.18 -6.55
C ARG A 89 -1.44 -4.07 -7.22
N MET A 90 -2.75 -3.99 -6.99
CA MET A 90 -3.60 -2.90 -7.48
C MET A 90 -3.08 -1.54 -6.98
N ILE A 91 -2.70 -1.47 -5.71
CA ILE A 91 -2.17 -0.25 -5.09
C ILE A 91 -0.80 0.12 -5.65
N ILE A 92 0.09 -0.87 -5.78
CA ILE A 92 1.42 -0.67 -6.41
C ILE A 92 1.25 -0.12 -7.82
N ASN A 93 0.36 -0.71 -8.63
CA ASN A 93 0.12 -0.26 -9.99
C ASN A 93 -0.44 1.17 -10.04
N TYR A 94 -1.43 1.47 -9.19
CA TYR A 94 -2.02 2.81 -9.11
C TYR A 94 -0.97 3.87 -8.75
N ILE A 95 -0.19 3.62 -7.69
CA ILE A 95 0.91 4.51 -7.29
C ILE A 95 1.91 4.63 -8.42
N TYR A 96 2.28 3.51 -9.05
CA TYR A 96 3.24 3.48 -10.15
C TYR A 96 2.79 4.31 -11.34
N GLU A 97 1.50 4.33 -11.68
CA GLU A 97 0.96 5.12 -12.78
C GLU A 97 0.89 6.62 -12.44
N CYS A 98 0.65 6.97 -11.18
CA CYS A 98 0.44 8.35 -10.74
C CYS A 98 1.72 9.12 -10.38
N GLN A 99 2.80 8.44 -9.98
CA GLN A 99 4.09 9.08 -9.64
C GLN A 99 4.82 9.69 -10.83
#